data_AF-A0A3M7PXL7-F1
#
_entry.id   AF-A0A3M7PXL7-F1
#
_cell.length_a   1.000
_cell.length_b   1.000
_cell.length_c   1.000
_cell.angle_alpha   90.00
_cell.angle_beta   90.00
_cell.angle_gamma   90.00
#
_symmetry.space_group_name_H-M   'P 1'
#
loop_
_entity.id
_entity.type
_entity.pdbx_description
1 polymer ?
#
loop_
_entity_poly.entity_id
_entity_poly.type
_entity_poly.pdbx_seq_one_letter_code
_entity_poly.pdbx_strand_id
1 'polypeptide(L)'
;MDGVKIKLDCEEWTSYSNIKYKSGKIVCPECKNHEIDIKFCLDMLVNKEIIKRKLVELSFDDMIEANYSEEIDDQFDGIINKIDLECENVFKEINDYRDSLLKEFKEIRTEMINQMEKLNLKIVSKDNFEAEINKEKKIQKKILIEKKYETMIADFI
;
A
#
# COMPACT_ATOMS: atom_id res chain seq x y z
N MET A 1 12.11 -19.15 31.97
CA MET A 1 12.50 -20.16 33.00
C MET A 1 11.88 -19.87 34.38
N ASP A 2 10.95 -18.92 34.48
CA ASP A 2 10.28 -18.65 35.74
C ASP A 2 9.24 -19.75 36.04
N GLY A 3 9.08 -20.10 37.32
CA GLY A 3 8.14 -21.13 37.78
C GLY A 3 8.65 -22.58 37.71
N VAL A 4 9.85 -22.85 37.18
CA VAL A 4 10.44 -24.20 37.20
C VAL A 4 10.83 -24.58 38.62
N LYS A 5 10.34 -25.72 39.11
CA LYS A 5 10.77 -26.30 40.38
C LYS A 5 11.74 -27.45 40.13
N ILE A 6 12.80 -27.52 40.92
CA ILE A 6 13.82 -28.57 40.88
C ILE A 6 13.92 -29.25 42.25
N LYS A 7 14.24 -30.54 42.25
CA LYS A 7 14.37 -31.37 43.44
C LYS A 7 15.75 -31.19 44.07
N LEU A 8 15.81 -30.99 45.37
CA LEU A 8 17.03 -30.89 46.15
C LEU A 8 17.48 -32.26 46.65
N ASP A 9 18.73 -32.35 47.14
CA ASP A 9 19.29 -33.56 47.72
C ASP A 9 18.51 -34.06 48.95
N CYS A 10 17.85 -33.15 49.68
CA CYS A 10 16.96 -33.47 50.80
C CYS A 10 15.52 -33.80 50.37
N GLU A 11 15.31 -34.08 49.09
CA GLU A 11 14.01 -34.38 48.45
C GLU A 11 12.98 -33.25 48.39
N GLU A 12 13.27 -32.10 48.97
CA GLU A 12 12.44 -30.90 48.87
C GLU A 12 12.47 -30.29 47.46
N TRP A 13 11.43 -29.54 47.10
CA TRP A 13 11.36 -28.84 45.82
C TRP A 13 11.62 -27.35 46.02
N THR A 14 12.53 -26.79 45.23
CA THR A 14 12.80 -25.34 45.23
C THR A 14 12.67 -24.74 43.84
N SER A 15 12.48 -23.43 43.77
CA SER A 15 12.49 -22.72 42.49
C SER A 15 13.87 -22.76 41.85
N TYR A 16 13.94 -23.05 40.55
CA TYR A 16 15.17 -23.00 39.76
C TYR A 16 15.85 -21.62 39.87
N SER A 17 15.08 -20.54 39.98
CA SER A 17 15.61 -19.18 40.19
C SER A 17 16.43 -19.03 41.48
N ASN A 18 16.15 -19.84 42.52
CA ASN A 18 16.90 -19.81 43.77
C ASN A 18 18.32 -20.38 43.64
N ILE A 19 18.60 -21.08 42.53
CA ILE A 19 19.84 -21.85 42.31
C ILE A 19 20.58 -21.39 41.05
N LYS A 20 19.89 -20.99 39.97
CA LYS A 20 20.42 -20.68 38.64
C LYS A 20 21.68 -19.80 38.62
N TYR A 21 21.76 -18.80 39.50
CA TYR A 21 22.86 -17.82 39.53
C TYR A 21 23.86 -18.02 40.66
N LYS A 22 23.74 -19.11 41.41
CA LYS A 22 24.64 -19.45 42.51
C LYS A 22 25.68 -20.46 42.02
N SER A 23 26.81 -20.57 42.73
CA SER A 23 27.88 -21.52 42.40
C SER A 23 28.46 -22.15 43.65
N GLY A 24 28.98 -23.37 43.53
CA GLY A 24 29.58 -24.10 44.64
C GLY A 24 28.53 -24.66 45.61
N LYS A 25 28.88 -24.72 46.89
CA LYS A 25 27.99 -25.19 47.96
C LYS A 25 27.20 -24.03 48.53
N ILE A 26 25.89 -24.23 48.71
CA ILE A 26 25.00 -23.25 49.31
C ILE A 26 24.18 -23.89 50.43
N VAL A 27 23.80 -23.10 51.43
CA VAL A 27 22.82 -23.57 52.42
C VAL A 27 21.50 -23.83 51.72
N CYS A 28 20.89 -24.98 52.00
CA CYS A 28 19.61 -25.39 51.44
C CYS A 28 18.56 -24.27 51.60
N PRO A 29 17.95 -23.79 50.50
CA PRO A 29 16.98 -22.70 50.58
C PRO A 29 15.69 -23.10 51.32
N GLU A 30 15.33 -24.38 51.31
CA GLU A 30 14.07 -24.88 51.89
C GLU A 30 14.24 -25.25 53.37
N CYS A 31 15.13 -26.19 53.71
CA CYS A 31 15.25 -26.67 55.09
C CYS A 31 16.35 -25.98 55.91
N LYS A 32 17.28 -25.24 55.27
CA LYS A 32 18.37 -24.49 55.90
C LYS A 32 19.33 -25.29 56.82
N ASN A 33 19.24 -26.62 56.80
CA ASN A 33 19.94 -27.51 57.73
C ASN A 33 21.14 -28.26 57.13
N HIS A 34 21.36 -28.13 55.81
CA HIS A 34 22.49 -28.75 55.11
C HIS A 34 22.96 -27.86 53.97
N GLU A 35 24.13 -28.20 53.42
CA GLU A 35 24.65 -27.59 52.21
C GLU A 35 24.34 -28.45 50.98
N ILE A 36 24.01 -27.79 49.88
CA ILE A 36 23.72 -28.38 48.58
C ILE A 36 24.82 -27.95 47.62
N ASP A 37 25.42 -28.91 46.94
CA ASP A 37 26.29 -28.62 45.79
C ASP A 37 25.41 -28.34 44.57
N ILE A 38 25.51 -27.11 44.06
CA ILE A 38 24.66 -26.64 42.96
C ILE A 38 24.91 -27.44 41.69
N LYS A 39 26.17 -27.80 41.41
CA LYS A 39 26.50 -28.54 40.20
C LYS A 39 25.88 -29.94 40.27
N PHE A 40 26.03 -30.59 41.42
CA PHE A 40 25.42 -31.91 41.65
C PHE A 40 23.88 -31.85 41.56
N CYS A 41 23.25 -30.88 42.23
CA CYS A 41 21.81 -30.69 42.21
C CYS A 41 21.28 -30.46 40.78
N LEU A 42 21.90 -29.57 39.99
CA LEU A 42 21.53 -29.36 38.60
C LEU A 42 21.83 -30.58 37.71
N ASP A 43 22.82 -31.40 38.08
CA ASP A 43 23.21 -32.61 37.37
C ASP A 43 22.33 -33.84 37.66
N MET A 44 21.48 -33.78 38.69
CA MET A 44 20.50 -34.83 38.99
C MET A 44 19.60 -35.11 37.79
N LEU A 45 19.36 -36.39 37.50
CA LEU A 45 18.57 -36.82 36.34
C LEU A 45 17.19 -36.15 36.28
N VAL A 46 16.50 -36.07 37.43
CA VAL A 46 15.17 -35.44 37.54
C VAL A 46 15.24 -33.96 37.16
N ASN A 47 16.24 -33.23 37.66
CA ASN A 47 16.37 -31.80 37.38
C ASN A 47 16.80 -31.53 35.95
N LYS A 48 17.71 -32.34 35.40
CA LYS A 48 18.09 -32.29 33.99
C LYS A 48 16.89 -32.49 33.08
N GLU A 49 16.04 -33.46 33.39
CA GLU A 49 14.83 -33.75 32.61
C GLU A 49 13.86 -32.57 32.66
N ILE A 50 13.54 -32.06 33.85
CA ILE A 50 12.63 -30.92 34.03
C ILE A 50 13.12 -29.65 33.32
N ILE A 51 14.41 -29.33 33.48
CA ILE A 51 15.03 -28.16 32.83
C ILE A 51 15.00 -28.32 31.32
N LYS A 52 15.35 -29.50 30.80
CA LYS A 52 15.30 -29.78 29.35
C LYS A 52 13.90 -29.69 28.79
N ARG A 53 12.91 -30.27 29.48
CA ARG A 53 11.50 -30.21 29.06
C ARG A 53 11.03 -28.77 28.96
N LYS A 54 11.33 -27.93 29.96
CA LYS A 54 10.94 -26.52 29.91
C LYS A 54 11.63 -25.75 28.79
N LEU A 55 12.90 -26.04 28.49
CA LEU A 55 13.59 -25.44 27.34
C LEU A 55 12.92 -25.79 26.00
N VAL A 56 12.53 -27.06 25.85
CA VAL A 56 11.82 -27.52 24.66
C VAL A 56 10.46 -26.85 24.53
N GLU A 57 9.67 -26.76 25.62
CA GLU A 57 8.40 -26.02 25.64
C GLU A 57 8.56 -24.57 25.18
N LEU A 58 9.51 -23.83 25.76
CA LEU A 58 9.76 -22.44 25.37
C LEU A 58 10.16 -22.31 23.90
N SER A 59 10.94 -23.27 23.38
CA SER A 59 11.34 -23.27 21.98
C SER A 59 10.16 -23.51 21.03
N PHE A 60 9.18 -24.32 21.45
CA PHE A 60 7.94 -24.51 20.70
C PHE A 60 7.09 -23.25 20.70
N ASP A 61 6.95 -22.57 21.85
CA ASP A 61 6.21 -21.32 21.95
C ASP A 61 6.82 -20.25 21.01
N ASP A 62 8.15 -20.08 21.03
CA ASP A 62 8.86 -19.15 20.13
C ASP A 62 8.65 -19.50 18.64
N MET A 63 8.70 -20.80 18.30
CA MET A 63 8.48 -21.27 16.92
C MET A 63 7.04 -21.04 16.45
N ILE A 64 6.07 -21.22 17.35
CA ILE A 64 4.65 -20.95 17.08
C ILE A 64 4.45 -19.46 16.82
N GLU A 65 5.02 -18.58 17.64
CA GLU A 65 4.93 -17.13 17.43
C GLU A 65 5.55 -16.70 16.09
N ALA A 66 6.71 -17.24 15.73
CA ALA A 66 7.36 -16.97 14.44
C ALA A 66 6.47 -17.40 13.25
N ASN A 67 5.94 -18.62 13.28
CA ASN A 67 5.08 -19.13 12.20
C ASN A 67 3.79 -18.30 12.05
N TYR A 68 3.15 -17.92 13.16
CA TYR A 68 1.96 -17.07 13.08
C TYR A 68 2.30 -15.68 12.54
N SER A 69 3.48 -15.13 12.86
CA SER A 69 3.88 -13.83 12.31
C SER A 69 4.05 -13.87 10.79
N GLU A 70 4.69 -14.91 10.25
CA GLU A 70 4.87 -15.08 8.81
C GLU A 70 3.52 -15.26 8.09
N GLU A 71 2.62 -16.10 8.62
CA GLU A 71 1.31 -16.33 8.01
C GLU A 71 0.41 -15.08 8.04
N ILE A 72 0.54 -14.26 9.08
CA ILE A 72 -0.18 -12.98 9.18
C ILE A 72 0.36 -11.98 8.15
N ASP A 73 1.68 -11.87 8.02
CA ASP A 73 2.32 -10.98 7.05
C ASP A 73 1.92 -11.34 5.62
N ASP A 74 1.92 -12.64 5.26
CA ASP A 74 1.46 -13.14 3.96
C ASP A 74 0.00 -12.76 3.67
N GLN A 75 -0.87 -12.82 4.68
CA GLN A 75 -2.28 -12.42 4.54
C GLN A 75 -2.42 -10.91 4.32
N PHE A 76 -1.64 -10.09 5.03
CA PHE A 76 -1.64 -8.63 4.84
C PHE A 76 -1.13 -8.26 3.46
N ASP A 77 -0.03 -8.85 3.00
CA ASP A 77 0.49 -8.66 1.65
C ASP A 77 -0.54 -9.07 0.59
N GLY A 78 -1.24 -10.18 0.80
CA GLY A 78 -2.34 -10.60 -0.06
C GLY A 78 -3.51 -9.59 -0.13
N ILE A 79 -3.81 -8.91 0.98
CA ILE A 79 -4.84 -7.86 1.02
C ILE A 79 -4.35 -6.59 0.34
N ILE A 80 -3.11 -6.16 0.58
CA ILE A 80 -2.51 -4.98 -0.06
C ILE A 80 -2.57 -5.13 -1.57
N ASN A 81 -2.12 -6.26 -2.10
CA ASN A 81 -2.15 -6.54 -3.54
C ASN A 81 -3.56 -6.50 -4.13
N LYS A 82 -4.59 -6.95 -3.39
CA LYS A 82 -5.99 -6.87 -3.83
C LYS A 82 -6.48 -5.42 -3.87
N ILE A 83 -6.14 -4.62 -2.87
CA ILE A 83 -6.50 -3.20 -2.82
C ILE A 83 -5.88 -2.47 -4.01
N ASP A 84 -4.59 -2.70 -4.27
CA ASP A 84 -3.88 -2.07 -5.39
C ASP A 84 -4.51 -2.44 -6.73
N LEU A 85 -4.84 -3.72 -6.94
CA LEU A 85 -5.47 -4.19 -8.17
C LEU A 85 -6.87 -3.59 -8.37
N GLU A 86 -7.67 -3.47 -7.31
CA GLU A 86 -8.97 -2.80 -7.37
C GLU A 86 -8.82 -1.30 -7.70
N CYS A 87 -7.83 -0.62 -7.11
CA CYS A 87 -7.53 0.76 -7.45
C CYS A 87 -7.15 0.93 -8.93
N GLU A 88 -6.27 0.07 -9.45
CA GLU A 88 -5.87 0.09 -10.87
C GLU A 88 -7.06 -0.12 -11.81
N ASN A 89 -7.96 -1.06 -11.47
CA ASN A 89 -9.17 -1.30 -12.24
C ASN A 89 -10.09 -0.08 -12.28
N VAL A 90 -10.34 0.56 -11.13
CA VAL A 90 -11.16 1.77 -11.06
C VAL A 90 -10.52 2.92 -11.85
N PHE A 91 -9.20 3.10 -11.75
CA PHE A 91 -8.51 4.12 -12.55
C PHE A 91 -8.66 3.86 -14.05
N LYS A 92 -8.58 2.60 -14.47
CA LYS A 92 -8.79 2.23 -15.87
C LYS A 92 -10.21 2.55 -16.33
N GLU A 93 -11.23 2.16 -15.57
CA GLU A 93 -12.63 2.46 -15.89
C GLU A 93 -12.90 3.97 -16.01
N ILE A 94 -12.36 4.76 -15.08
CA ILE A 94 -12.47 6.23 -15.13
C ILE A 94 -11.83 6.79 -16.40
N ASN A 95 -10.63 6.31 -16.76
CA ASN A 95 -9.93 6.77 -17.95
C ASN A 95 -10.66 6.36 -19.24
N ASP A 96 -11.14 5.13 -19.32
CA ASP A 96 -11.90 4.62 -20.47
C ASP A 96 -13.18 5.43 -20.67
N TYR A 97 -13.90 5.74 -19.57
CA TYR A 97 -15.09 6.57 -19.62
C TYR A 97 -14.79 8.01 -20.04
N ARG A 98 -13.73 8.63 -19.48
CA ARG A 98 -13.28 9.97 -19.87
C ARG A 98 -12.98 10.04 -21.37
N ASP A 99 -12.27 9.06 -21.88
CA ASP A 99 -11.85 9.04 -23.28
C ASP A 99 -13.04 8.83 -24.22
N SER A 100 -14.06 8.05 -23.80
CA SER A 100 -15.34 7.94 -24.50
C SER A 100 -16.06 9.29 -24.60
N LEU A 101 -16.20 10.01 -23.48
CA LEU A 101 -16.82 11.34 -23.47
C LEU A 101 -16.09 12.34 -24.37
N LEU A 102 -14.75 12.33 -24.35
CA LEU A 102 -13.95 13.19 -25.22
C LEU A 102 -14.15 12.88 -26.70
N LYS A 103 -14.34 11.61 -27.04
CA LYS A 103 -14.65 11.18 -28.40
C LYS A 103 -16.03 11.67 -28.83
N GLU A 104 -17.06 11.45 -28.01
CA GLU A 104 -18.42 11.93 -28.28
C GLU A 104 -18.45 13.45 -28.47
N PHE A 105 -17.74 14.20 -27.62
CA PHE A 105 -17.69 15.66 -27.72
C PHE A 105 -17.04 16.14 -29.03
N LYS A 106 -15.99 15.44 -29.50
CA LYS A 106 -15.35 15.73 -30.79
C LYS A 106 -16.28 15.42 -31.97
N GLU A 107 -17.04 14.33 -31.88
CA GLU A 107 -18.03 13.95 -32.90
C GLU A 107 -19.14 15.02 -32.99
N ILE A 108 -19.73 15.41 -31.85
CA ILE A 108 -20.74 16.48 -31.76
C ILE A 108 -20.19 17.78 -32.34
N ARG A 109 -18.99 18.20 -31.95
CA ARG A 109 -18.35 19.41 -32.50
C ARG A 109 -18.24 19.34 -34.02
N THR A 110 -17.80 18.21 -34.56
CA THR A 110 -17.64 18.02 -36.00
C THR A 110 -18.98 18.08 -36.71
N GLU A 111 -20.02 17.46 -36.14
CA GLU A 111 -21.37 17.52 -36.68
C GLU A 111 -21.93 18.94 -36.68
N MET A 112 -21.73 19.71 -35.59
CA MET A 112 -22.14 21.11 -35.52
C MET A 112 -21.45 21.97 -36.60
N ILE A 113 -20.14 21.78 -36.81
CA ILE A 113 -19.41 22.49 -37.87
C ILE A 113 -20.02 22.16 -39.24
N ASN A 114 -20.24 20.87 -39.54
CA ASN A 114 -20.85 20.43 -40.80
C ASN A 114 -22.27 21.00 -40.99
N GLN A 115 -23.06 21.11 -39.91
CA GLN A 115 -24.39 21.73 -39.96
C GLN A 115 -24.30 23.23 -40.24
N MET A 116 -23.36 23.95 -39.61
CA MET A 116 -23.14 25.37 -39.89
C MET A 116 -22.75 25.61 -41.35
N GLU A 117 -21.87 24.78 -41.90
CA GLU A 117 -21.50 24.81 -43.32
C GLU A 117 -22.70 24.56 -44.24
N LYS A 118 -23.53 23.55 -43.96
CA LYS A 118 -24.76 23.25 -44.73
C LYS A 118 -25.78 24.39 -44.70
N LEU A 119 -25.91 25.07 -43.57
CA LEU A 119 -26.82 26.21 -43.41
C LEU A 119 -26.26 27.50 -44.03
N ASN A 120 -25.08 27.46 -44.68
CA ASN A 120 -24.38 28.65 -45.17
C ASN A 120 -24.21 29.72 -44.08
N LEU A 121 -24.17 29.30 -42.80
CA LEU A 121 -23.81 30.18 -41.70
C LEU A 121 -22.34 30.51 -41.90
N LYS A 122 -22.09 31.65 -42.53
CA LYS A 122 -20.73 32.12 -42.79
C LYS A 122 -20.06 32.30 -41.44
N ILE A 123 -19.07 31.45 -41.16
CA ILE A 123 -18.14 31.66 -40.07
C ILE A 123 -17.31 32.89 -40.47
N VAL A 124 -17.72 34.04 -39.95
CA VAL A 124 -16.93 35.26 -39.99
C VAL A 124 -15.77 35.04 -39.02
N SER A 125 -14.67 34.47 -39.53
CA SER A 125 -13.43 34.33 -38.78
C SER A 125 -12.40 35.31 -39.29
N LYS A 126 -11.58 35.81 -38.36
CA LYS A 126 -10.41 36.63 -38.66
C LYS A 126 -9.49 35.92 -39.66
N ASP A 127 -9.30 34.61 -39.51
CA ASP A 127 -8.42 33.81 -40.36
C ASP A 127 -8.90 33.77 -41.82
N ASN A 128 -10.21 33.65 -42.05
CA ASN A 128 -10.78 33.66 -43.40
C ASN A 128 -10.63 35.03 -44.07
N PHE A 129 -10.82 36.12 -43.32
CA PHE A 129 -10.58 37.48 -43.80
C PHE A 129 -9.12 37.70 -44.16
N GLU A 130 -8.19 37.34 -43.26
CA GLU A 130 -6.75 37.47 -43.50
C GLU A 130 -6.30 36.65 -44.71
N ALA A 131 -6.83 35.44 -44.89
CA ALA A 131 -6.53 34.61 -46.05
C ALA A 131 -7.03 35.21 -47.38
N GLU A 132 -8.26 35.76 -47.43
CA GLU A 132 -8.79 36.42 -48.63
C GLU A 132 -8.01 37.72 -48.94
N ILE A 133 -7.74 38.56 -47.93
CA ILE A 133 -7.14 39.88 -48.15
C ILE A 133 -5.64 39.82 -48.46
N ASN A 134 -4.92 38.82 -47.94
CA ASN A 134 -3.51 38.62 -48.24
C ASN A 134 -3.28 38.02 -49.64
N LYS A 135 -4.26 37.29 -50.19
CA LYS A 135 -4.20 36.77 -51.56
C LYS A 135 -4.44 37.84 -52.62
N GLU A 136 -5.20 38.88 -52.31
CA GLU A 136 -5.51 39.94 -53.27
C GLU A 136 -4.41 41.01 -53.31
N LYS A 137 -3.99 41.42 -54.51
CA LYS A 137 -2.93 42.42 -54.69
C LYS A 137 -3.48 43.81 -55.03
N LYS A 138 -4.71 43.89 -55.55
CA LYS A 138 -5.33 45.16 -55.95
C LYS A 138 -6.05 45.81 -54.77
N ILE A 139 -5.63 47.02 -54.39
CA ILE A 139 -6.22 47.80 -53.29
C ILE A 139 -7.73 47.95 -53.43
N GLN A 140 -8.24 48.26 -54.62
CA GLN A 140 -9.68 48.40 -54.88
C GLN A 140 -10.47 47.13 -54.54
N LYS A 141 -9.88 45.95 -54.78
CA LYS A 141 -10.50 44.66 -54.45
C LYS A 141 -10.36 44.33 -52.97
N LYS A 142 -9.27 44.73 -52.30
CA LYS A 142 -9.15 44.63 -50.83
C LYS A 142 -10.25 45.40 -50.11
N ILE A 143 -10.53 46.63 -50.54
CA ILE A 143 -11.61 47.47 -49.98
C ILE A 143 -12.98 46.79 -50.14
N LEU A 144 -13.22 46.09 -51.27
CA LEU A 144 -14.45 45.32 -51.48
C LEU A 144 -14.55 44.12 -50.54
N ILE A 145 -13.43 43.43 -50.28
CA ILE A 145 -13.36 42.33 -49.31
C ILE A 145 -13.63 42.87 -47.89
N GLU A 146 -12.99 43.97 -47.48
CA GLU A 146 -13.23 44.61 -46.18
C GLU A 146 -14.72 44.95 -45.98
N LYS A 147 -15.35 45.64 -46.95
CA LYS A 147 -16.79 45.96 -46.90
C LYS A 147 -17.70 44.74 -46.82
N LYS A 148 -17.35 43.66 -47.53
CA LYS A 148 -18.08 42.38 -47.46
C LYS A 148 -18.06 41.82 -46.04
N TYR A 149 -16.91 41.83 -45.36
CA TYR A 149 -16.80 41.35 -43.97
C TYR A 149 -17.44 42.33 -42.98
N GLU A 150 -17.33 43.65 -43.16
CA GLU A 150 -18.05 44.65 -42.36
C GLU A 150 -19.55 44.41 -42.37
N THR A 151 -20.12 44.13 -43.55
CA THR A 151 -21.56 43.85 -43.71
C THR A 151 -21.93 42.56 -42.98
N MET A 152 -21.12 41.50 -43.13
CA MET A 152 -21.37 40.24 -42.43
C MET A 152 -21.31 40.40 -40.92
N ILE A 153 -20.36 41.19 -40.38
CA ILE A 153 -20.26 41.45 -38.94
C ILE A 153 -21.47 42.25 -38.45
N ALA A 154 -21.91 43.26 -39.22
CA ALA A 154 -23.08 44.05 -38.88
C ALA A 154 -24.36 43.22 -38.85
N ASP A 155 -24.49 42.18 -39.68
CA ASP A 155 -25.63 41.26 -39.66
C ASP A 155 -25.66 40.33 -38.42
N PHE A 156 -24.56 40.25 -37.64
CA PHE A 156 -24.44 39.44 -36.43
C PHE A 156 -24.61 40.23 -35.11
N ILE A 157 -24.57 41.58 -35.13
CA ILE A 157 -24.68 42.46 -33.95
C ILE A 157 -26.06 43.10 -33.92
#